data_AF-L7LCR2-F1
#
_entry.id   AF-L7LCR2-F1
#
_cell.length_a   1.000
_cell.length_b   1.000
_cell.length_c   1.000
_cell.angle_alpha   90.00
_cell.angle_beta   90.00
_cell.angle_gamma   90.00
#
_symmetry.space_group_name_H-M   'P 1'
#
loop_
_entity.id
_entity.type
_entity.pdbx_description
1 polymer ?
#
loop_
_entity_poly.entity_id
_entity_poly.type
_entity_poly.pdbx_seq_one_letter_code
_entity_poly.pdbx_strand_id
1 'polypeptide(L)'
;MIAIGLPAGAFLAVTVVGFVNRWGSSAWGAYGTWFTGVATFAAVIVALVQTRVARREADEARQAAAAERDRAEAQFRQELKAADERLARELDSARRIEQIKTIPPIWDVIGELNLLYPGLVAALKEAPGLPRTQESAAELMRVFGPWMNCSHRVEMAFSQAMMMVSEPLVLEAISELYEDTRTLHSLMISAANEAVAAQIDPDLTEFDKLMASIRSRRKSITALVREHLAVVGPLDYEKFGKSDPLAPKER
;
A
#
# COMPACT_ATOMS: atom_id res chain seq x y z
N MET A 1 -57.92 24.97 15.92
CA MET A 1 -58.41 25.56 17.19
C MET A 1 -59.81 26.16 17.04
N ILE A 2 -60.76 25.46 16.39
CA ILE A 2 -62.12 25.97 16.10
C ILE A 2 -63.24 25.06 16.68
N ALA A 3 -62.95 23.81 17.05
CA ALA A 3 -64.00 22.84 17.41
C ALA A 3 -64.52 22.92 18.86
N ILE A 4 -63.90 23.71 19.76
CA ILE A 4 -64.30 23.77 21.18
C ILE A 4 -65.43 24.80 21.42
N GLY A 5 -65.59 25.80 20.56
CA GLY A 5 -66.54 26.91 20.78
C GLY A 5 -68.02 26.53 20.62
N LEU A 6 -68.33 25.58 19.73
CA LEU A 6 -69.69 25.15 19.40
C LEU A 6 -70.43 24.42 20.55
N PRO A 7 -69.83 23.39 21.21
CA PRO A 7 -70.51 22.70 22.31
C PRO A 7 -70.66 23.55 23.56
N ALA A 8 -69.70 24.44 23.84
CA ALA A 8 -69.78 25.37 24.98
C ALA A 8 -70.93 26.38 24.81
N GLY A 9 -71.10 26.92 23.60
CA GLY A 9 -72.23 27.82 23.28
C GLY A 9 -73.59 27.13 23.35
N ALA A 10 -73.71 25.91 22.84
CA ALA A 10 -74.94 25.12 22.90
C ALA A 10 -75.30 24.74 24.35
N PHE A 11 -74.32 24.35 25.17
CA PHE A 11 -74.53 24.08 26.59
C PHE A 11 -75.04 25.30 27.34
N LEU A 12 -74.46 26.48 27.07
CA LEU A 12 -74.84 27.73 27.71
C LEU A 12 -76.25 28.17 27.28
N ALA A 13 -76.59 28.05 25.99
CA ALA A 13 -77.94 28.34 25.48
C ALA A 13 -79.02 27.43 26.08
N VAL A 14 -78.77 26.12 26.17
CA VAL A 14 -79.73 25.18 26.79
C VAL A 14 -79.85 25.40 28.30
N THR A 15 -78.74 25.77 28.97
CA THR A 15 -78.78 26.12 30.40
C THR A 15 -79.66 27.36 30.63
N VAL A 16 -79.54 28.38 29.78
CA VAL A 16 -80.38 29.58 29.83
C VAL A 16 -81.86 29.25 29.55
N VAL A 17 -82.15 28.45 28.52
CA VAL A 17 -83.52 28.03 28.16
C VAL A 17 -84.16 27.18 29.26
N GLY A 18 -83.42 26.23 29.86
CA GLY A 18 -83.91 25.41 30.96
C GLY A 18 -84.20 26.20 32.23
N PHE A 19 -83.39 27.24 32.50
CA PHE A 19 -83.59 28.15 33.63
C PHE A 19 -84.83 29.03 33.45
N VAL A 20 -85.02 29.62 32.26
CA VAL A 20 -86.18 30.45 31.93
C VAL A 20 -87.49 29.64 31.97
N ASN A 21 -87.47 28.39 31.49
CA ASN A 21 -88.66 27.53 31.44
C ASN A 21 -88.91 26.72 32.73
N ARG A 22 -88.20 27.00 33.83
CA ARG A 22 -88.35 26.33 35.15
C ARG A 22 -88.40 24.80 35.05
N TRP A 23 -87.48 24.22 34.30
CA TRP A 23 -87.40 22.76 34.19
C TRP A 23 -87.28 22.10 35.57
N GLY A 24 -88.11 21.11 35.83
CA GLY A 24 -88.05 20.31 37.05
C GLY A 24 -86.75 19.50 37.13
N SER A 25 -86.39 19.04 38.32
CA SER A 25 -85.17 18.24 38.56
C SER A 25 -85.07 17.00 37.66
N SER A 26 -86.21 16.41 37.28
CA SER A 26 -86.28 15.27 36.34
C SER A 26 -85.83 15.62 34.91
N ALA A 27 -86.14 16.81 34.40
CA ALA A 27 -85.77 17.25 33.06
C ALA A 27 -84.28 17.62 32.97
N TRP A 28 -83.73 18.25 34.03
CA TRP A 28 -82.29 18.49 34.15
C TRP A 28 -81.48 17.20 34.23
N GLY A 29 -82.01 16.18 34.93
CA GLY A 29 -81.41 14.85 34.97
C GLY A 29 -81.33 14.21 33.58
N ALA A 30 -82.43 14.19 32.83
CA ALA A 30 -82.48 13.62 31.49
C ALA A 30 -81.54 14.35 30.50
N TYR A 31 -81.48 15.68 30.56
CA TYR A 31 -80.57 16.48 29.72
C TYR A 31 -79.09 16.23 30.07
N GLY A 32 -78.76 16.19 31.36
CA GLY A 32 -77.40 15.90 31.83
C GLY A 32 -76.90 14.53 31.38
N THR A 33 -77.76 13.50 31.39
CA THR A 33 -77.42 12.17 30.89
C THR A 33 -77.13 12.16 29.39
N TRP A 34 -77.95 12.84 28.58
CA TRP A 34 -77.71 12.93 27.14
C TRP A 34 -76.43 13.71 26.79
N PHE A 35 -76.21 14.84 27.45
CA PHE A 35 -75.00 15.65 27.24
C PHE A 35 -73.73 14.89 27.64
N THR A 36 -73.76 14.16 28.75
CA THR A 36 -72.64 13.31 29.18
C THR A 36 -72.35 12.22 28.14
N GLY A 37 -73.39 11.58 27.58
CA GLY A 37 -73.22 10.59 26.51
C GLY A 37 -72.56 11.16 25.25
N VAL A 38 -72.99 12.35 24.80
CA VAL A 38 -72.40 13.04 23.65
C VAL A 38 -70.95 13.46 23.94
N ALA A 39 -70.67 13.96 25.14
CA ALA A 39 -69.33 14.36 25.56
C ALA A 39 -68.36 13.16 25.62
N THR A 40 -68.79 12.04 26.20
CA THR A 40 -67.99 10.80 26.23
C THR A 40 -67.74 10.28 24.81
N PHE A 41 -68.75 10.29 23.93
CA PHE A 41 -68.59 9.87 22.54
C PHE A 41 -67.60 10.77 21.77
N ALA A 42 -67.70 12.10 21.94
CA ALA A 42 -66.76 13.04 21.35
C ALA A 42 -65.33 12.85 21.87
N ALA A 43 -65.17 12.58 23.18
CA ALA A 43 -63.88 12.28 23.78
C ALA A 43 -63.25 11.00 23.19
N VAL A 44 -64.05 9.94 22.98
CA VAL A 44 -63.59 8.70 22.33
C VAL A 44 -63.15 8.96 20.89
N ILE A 45 -63.90 9.78 20.12
CA ILE A 45 -63.50 10.15 18.76
C ILE A 45 -62.17 10.90 18.76
N VAL A 46 -62.00 11.89 19.65
CA VAL A 46 -60.73 12.64 19.77
C VAL A 46 -59.59 11.71 20.14
N ALA A 47 -59.78 10.79 21.09
CA ALA A 47 -58.78 9.81 21.48
C ALA A 47 -58.38 8.88 20.32
N LEU A 48 -59.36 8.43 19.50
CA LEU A 48 -59.09 7.62 18.30
C LEU A 48 -58.32 8.41 17.23
N VAL A 49 -58.66 9.69 17.03
CA VAL A 49 -57.95 10.56 16.08
C VAL A 49 -56.53 10.82 16.56
N GLN A 50 -56.32 11.18 17.83
CA GLN A 50 -54.99 11.38 18.42
C GLN A 50 -54.14 10.11 18.34
N THR A 51 -54.73 8.94 18.60
CA THR A 51 -54.03 7.65 18.45
C THR A 51 -53.61 7.39 17.01
N ARG A 52 -54.47 7.72 16.02
CA ARG A 52 -54.12 7.57 14.59
C ARG A 52 -53.01 8.54 14.16
N VAL A 53 -53.06 9.79 14.62
CA VAL A 53 -52.01 10.79 14.35
C VAL A 53 -50.69 10.34 14.96
N ALA A 54 -50.69 9.96 16.25
CA ALA A 54 -49.48 9.48 16.94
C ALA A 54 -48.87 8.23 16.27
N ARG A 55 -49.71 7.31 15.77
CA ARG A 55 -49.21 6.15 15.00
C ARG A 55 -48.54 6.57 13.69
N ARG A 56 -49.14 7.51 12.94
CA ARG A 56 -48.55 8.02 11.70
C ARG A 56 -47.23 8.73 11.95
N GLU A 57 -47.17 9.61 12.95
CA GLU A 57 -45.93 10.31 13.33
C GLU A 57 -44.84 9.32 13.77
N ALA A 58 -45.19 8.27 14.53
CA ALA A 58 -44.25 7.23 14.92
C ALA A 58 -43.74 6.41 13.71
N ASP A 59 -44.60 6.09 12.76
CA ASP A 59 -44.22 5.36 11.54
C ASP A 59 -43.35 6.23 10.61
N GLU A 60 -43.67 7.51 10.46
CA GLU A 60 -42.85 8.48 9.72
C GLU A 60 -41.47 8.66 10.37
N ALA A 61 -41.42 8.80 11.70
CA ALA A 61 -40.16 8.90 12.43
C ALA A 61 -39.30 7.62 12.30
N ARG A 62 -39.93 6.44 12.30
CA ARG A 62 -39.23 5.16 12.06
C ARG A 62 -38.67 5.08 10.64
N GLN A 63 -39.44 5.49 9.64
CA GLN A 63 -38.98 5.51 8.25
C GLN A 63 -37.83 6.51 8.04
N ALA A 64 -37.92 7.69 8.64
CA ALA A 64 -36.85 8.69 8.62
C ALA A 64 -35.57 8.14 9.28
N ALA A 65 -35.68 7.55 10.47
CA ALA A 65 -34.54 6.94 11.17
C ALA A 65 -33.92 5.77 10.38
N ALA A 66 -34.74 4.94 9.72
CA ALA A 66 -34.26 3.87 8.85
C ALA A 66 -33.50 4.43 7.63
N ALA A 67 -34.04 5.46 6.98
CA ALA A 67 -33.39 6.10 5.85
C ALA A 67 -32.08 6.80 6.24
N GLU A 68 -32.01 7.43 7.42
CA GLU A 68 -30.77 8.01 7.94
C GLU A 68 -29.72 6.93 8.24
N ARG A 69 -30.14 5.82 8.86
CA ARG A 69 -29.27 4.68 9.10
C ARG A 69 -28.72 4.10 7.80
N ASP A 70 -29.56 3.89 6.79
CA ASP A 70 -29.14 3.35 5.50
C ASP A 70 -28.14 4.27 4.80
N ARG A 71 -28.35 5.59 4.88
CA ARG A 71 -27.40 6.60 4.36
C ARG A 71 -26.08 6.57 5.12
N ALA A 72 -26.11 6.49 6.44
CA ALA A 72 -24.90 6.40 7.26
C ALA A 72 -24.12 5.10 6.99
N GLU A 73 -24.81 3.97 6.87
CA GLU A 73 -24.18 2.69 6.50
C GLU A 73 -23.57 2.74 5.09
N ALA A 74 -24.24 3.39 4.12
CA ALA A 74 -23.71 3.56 2.78
C ALA A 74 -22.46 4.44 2.74
N GLN A 75 -22.46 5.57 3.47
CA GLN A 75 -21.30 6.44 3.61
C GLN A 75 -20.12 5.72 4.26
N PHE A 76 -20.38 5.01 5.37
CA PHE A 76 -19.35 4.24 6.06
C PHE A 76 -18.72 3.16 5.16
N ARG A 77 -19.53 2.44 4.37
CA ARG A 77 -19.01 1.46 3.40
C ARG A 77 -18.16 2.11 2.31
N GLN A 78 -18.52 3.31 1.86
CA GLN A 78 -17.73 4.06 0.87
C GLN A 78 -16.39 4.51 1.46
N GLU A 79 -16.40 5.03 2.68
CA GLU A 79 -15.19 5.43 3.39
C GLU A 79 -14.25 4.25 3.65
N LEU A 80 -14.81 3.10 4.06
CA LEU A 80 -14.04 1.88 4.27
C LEU A 80 -13.33 1.43 2.98
N LYS A 81 -14.05 1.38 1.85
CA LYS A 81 -13.45 1.07 0.55
C LYS A 81 -12.35 2.05 0.16
N ALA A 82 -12.59 3.35 0.33
CA ALA A 82 -11.60 4.38 0.03
C ALA A 82 -10.37 4.32 0.95
N ALA A 83 -10.53 3.84 2.18
CA ALA A 83 -9.43 3.58 3.11
C ALA A 83 -8.64 2.32 2.70
N ASP A 84 -9.33 1.23 2.35
CA ASP A 84 -8.71 -0.01 1.88
C ASP A 84 -7.88 0.22 0.61
N GLU A 85 -8.40 0.99 -0.34
CA GLU A 85 -7.67 1.37 -1.56
C GLU A 85 -6.45 2.22 -1.27
N ARG A 86 -6.53 3.14 -0.29
CA ARG A 86 -5.38 3.95 0.15
C ARG A 86 -4.31 3.06 0.77
N LEU A 87 -4.70 2.18 1.69
CA LEU A 87 -3.80 1.25 2.35
C LEU A 87 -3.13 0.31 1.34
N ALA A 88 -3.88 -0.21 0.37
CA ALA A 88 -3.33 -1.07 -0.68
C ALA A 88 -2.25 -0.34 -1.52
N ARG A 89 -2.48 0.94 -1.86
CA ARG A 89 -1.48 1.76 -2.57
C ARG A 89 -0.24 2.03 -1.71
N GLU A 90 -0.43 2.32 -0.42
CA GLU A 90 0.68 2.54 0.51
C GLU A 90 1.52 1.29 0.72
N LEU A 91 0.89 0.13 0.90
CA LEU A 91 1.57 -1.17 1.01
C LEU A 91 2.31 -1.53 -0.28
N ASP A 92 1.73 -1.30 -1.44
CA ASP A 92 2.42 -1.55 -2.71
C ASP A 92 3.63 -0.63 -2.89
N SER A 93 3.50 0.66 -2.57
CA SER A 93 4.61 1.61 -2.58
C SER A 93 5.74 1.21 -1.63
N ALA A 94 5.40 0.86 -0.39
CA ALA A 94 6.37 0.38 0.61
C ALA A 94 7.08 -0.90 0.13
N ARG A 95 6.32 -1.85 -0.42
CA ARG A 95 6.88 -3.09 -0.99
C ARG A 95 7.85 -2.80 -2.14
N ARG A 96 7.54 -1.88 -3.04
CA ARG A 96 8.45 -1.48 -4.14
C ARG A 96 9.71 -0.81 -3.61
N ILE A 97 9.59 0.06 -2.61
CA ILE A 97 10.74 0.71 -1.97
C ILE A 97 11.67 -0.33 -1.34
N GLU A 98 11.14 -1.31 -0.62
CA GLU A 98 11.95 -2.40 -0.05
C GLU A 98 12.64 -3.23 -1.13
N GLN A 99 11.98 -3.52 -2.25
CA GLN A 99 12.61 -4.18 -3.40
C GLN A 99 13.77 -3.35 -3.96
N ILE A 100 13.57 -2.04 -4.17
CA ILE A 100 14.60 -1.13 -4.70
C ILE A 100 15.83 -1.11 -3.79
N LYS A 101 15.65 -1.13 -2.46
CA LYS A 101 16.77 -1.12 -1.49
C LYS A 101 17.70 -2.33 -1.59
N THR A 102 17.24 -3.44 -2.16
CA THR A 102 18.08 -4.64 -2.34
C THR A 102 19.04 -4.58 -3.52
N ILE A 103 18.84 -3.63 -4.45
CA ILE A 103 19.63 -3.54 -5.68
C ILE A 103 21.00 -2.88 -5.49
N PRO A 104 21.14 -1.72 -4.78
CA PRO A 104 22.44 -1.08 -4.59
C PRO A 104 23.52 -1.98 -3.98
N PRO A 105 23.22 -2.81 -2.94
CA PRO A 105 24.21 -3.72 -2.38
C PRO A 105 24.86 -4.66 -3.39
N ILE A 106 24.13 -5.12 -4.43
CA ILE A 106 24.70 -5.94 -5.51
C ILE A 106 25.79 -5.16 -6.26
N TRP A 107 25.52 -3.89 -6.59
CA TRP A 107 26.47 -3.06 -7.32
C TRP A 107 27.66 -2.63 -6.47
N ASP A 108 27.44 -2.41 -5.18
CA ASP A 108 28.52 -2.10 -4.24
C ASP A 108 29.52 -3.26 -4.19
N VAL A 109 29.04 -4.50 -4.01
CA VAL A 109 29.91 -5.68 -3.94
C VAL A 109 30.52 -6.06 -5.29
N ILE A 110 29.80 -5.91 -6.42
CA ILE A 110 30.40 -6.07 -7.76
C ILE A 110 31.46 -5.00 -8.02
N GLY A 111 31.25 -3.77 -7.53
CA GLY A 111 32.22 -2.69 -7.59
C GLY A 111 33.50 -3.05 -6.86
N GLU A 112 33.39 -3.55 -5.62
CA GLU A 112 34.52 -4.06 -4.84
C GLU A 112 35.22 -5.23 -5.54
N LEU A 113 34.46 -6.19 -6.09
CA LEU A 113 35.01 -7.31 -6.86
C LEU A 113 35.84 -6.78 -8.03
N ASN A 114 35.31 -5.84 -8.81
CA ASN A 114 36.03 -5.23 -9.92
C ASN A 114 37.31 -4.47 -9.48
N LEU A 115 37.35 -3.91 -8.28
CA LEU A 115 38.57 -3.26 -7.75
C LEU A 115 39.66 -4.29 -7.42
N LEU A 116 39.29 -5.47 -6.94
CA LEU A 116 40.23 -6.56 -6.61
C LEU A 116 40.73 -7.30 -7.86
N TYR A 117 40.03 -7.14 -8.98
CA TYR A 117 40.25 -7.93 -10.20
C TYR A 117 41.67 -7.85 -10.77
N PRO A 118 42.28 -6.66 -10.95
CA PRO A 118 43.62 -6.58 -11.53
C PRO A 118 44.68 -7.29 -10.70
N GLY A 119 44.57 -7.22 -9.36
CA GLY A 119 45.49 -7.89 -8.44
C GLY A 119 45.35 -9.41 -8.51
N LEU A 120 44.12 -9.92 -8.61
CA LEU A 120 43.86 -11.35 -8.80
C LEU A 120 44.48 -11.86 -10.11
N VAL A 121 44.28 -11.15 -11.22
CA VAL A 121 44.83 -11.53 -12.54
C VAL A 121 46.36 -11.58 -12.51
N ALA A 122 47.00 -10.57 -11.91
CA ALA A 122 48.45 -10.55 -11.77
C ALA A 122 48.95 -11.76 -10.96
N ALA A 123 48.32 -12.03 -9.81
CA ALA A 123 48.68 -13.17 -8.97
C ALA A 123 48.48 -14.52 -9.68
N LEU A 124 47.42 -14.68 -10.48
CA LEU A 124 47.17 -15.88 -11.28
C LEU A 124 48.26 -16.10 -12.33
N LYS A 125 48.75 -15.04 -12.97
CA LYS A 125 49.82 -15.14 -13.98
C LYS A 125 51.20 -15.38 -13.39
N GLU A 126 51.43 -14.90 -12.17
CA GLU A 126 52.71 -15.11 -11.46
C GLU A 126 52.79 -16.49 -10.78
N ALA A 127 51.65 -17.03 -10.33
CA ALA A 127 51.56 -18.27 -9.57
C ALA A 127 52.30 -19.49 -10.20
N PRO A 128 52.26 -19.73 -11.52
CA PRO A 128 53.01 -20.83 -12.15
C PRO A 128 54.51 -20.79 -11.89
N GLY A 129 55.09 -19.58 -11.75
CA GLY A 129 56.51 -19.37 -11.54
C GLY A 129 56.94 -19.43 -10.07
N LEU A 130 56.00 -19.46 -9.13
CA LEU A 130 56.32 -19.46 -7.70
C LEU A 130 56.78 -20.85 -7.21
N PRO A 131 57.74 -20.89 -6.27
CA PRO A 131 58.15 -22.15 -5.66
C PRO A 131 57.03 -22.71 -4.76
N ARG A 132 56.92 -24.04 -4.65
CA ARG A 132 55.90 -24.71 -3.81
C ARG A 132 56.27 -24.68 -2.33
N THR A 133 56.35 -23.49 -1.77
CA THR A 133 56.65 -23.25 -0.35
C THR A 133 55.42 -22.71 0.38
N GLN A 134 55.44 -22.82 1.71
CA GLN A 134 54.40 -22.24 2.56
C GLN A 134 54.35 -20.72 2.45
N GLU A 135 55.49 -20.07 2.21
CA GLU A 135 55.60 -18.62 2.04
C GLU A 135 54.90 -18.15 0.77
N SER A 136 55.17 -18.80 -0.38
CA SER A 136 54.48 -18.48 -1.64
C SER A 136 52.99 -18.77 -1.58
N ALA A 137 52.57 -19.85 -0.91
CA ALA A 137 51.16 -20.12 -0.67
C ALA A 137 50.50 -19.02 0.18
N ALA A 138 51.18 -18.53 1.23
CA ALA A 138 50.68 -17.45 2.06
C ALA A 138 50.57 -16.12 1.29
N GLU A 139 51.53 -15.83 0.41
CA GLU A 139 51.50 -14.66 -0.47
C GLU A 139 50.33 -14.70 -1.45
N LEU A 140 50.12 -15.82 -2.14
CA LEU A 140 48.95 -15.99 -3.01
C LEU A 140 47.65 -15.83 -2.22
N MET A 141 47.54 -16.45 -1.04
CA MET A 141 46.35 -16.35 -0.20
C MET A 141 46.07 -14.92 0.29
N ARG A 142 47.07 -14.03 0.39
CA ARG A 142 46.82 -12.60 0.67
C ARG A 142 46.04 -11.91 -0.44
N VAL A 143 46.15 -12.38 -1.68
CA VAL A 143 45.40 -11.85 -2.83
C VAL A 143 44.07 -12.58 -3.00
N PHE A 144 44.06 -13.91 -2.94
CA PHE A 144 42.83 -14.71 -3.08
C PHE A 144 41.85 -14.51 -1.93
N GLY A 145 42.33 -14.34 -0.69
CA GLY A 145 41.48 -14.20 0.49
C GLY A 145 40.46 -13.06 0.37
N PRO A 146 40.89 -11.81 0.10
CA PRO A 146 39.98 -10.70 -0.15
C PRO A 146 38.98 -10.96 -1.29
N TRP A 147 39.43 -11.57 -2.39
CA TRP A 147 38.56 -11.90 -3.52
C TRP A 147 37.47 -12.92 -3.13
N MET A 148 37.85 -13.99 -2.43
CA MET A 148 36.91 -15.01 -1.95
C MET A 148 35.89 -14.44 -0.97
N ASN A 149 36.33 -13.58 -0.04
CA ASN A 149 35.44 -12.89 0.89
C ASN A 149 34.47 -11.96 0.15
N CYS A 150 34.94 -11.24 -0.88
CA CYS A 150 34.10 -10.42 -1.73
C CYS A 150 33.08 -11.27 -2.50
N SER A 151 33.52 -12.39 -3.08
CA SER A 151 32.66 -13.34 -3.80
C SER A 151 31.53 -13.88 -2.91
N HIS A 152 31.81 -14.18 -1.63
CA HIS A 152 30.76 -14.58 -0.69
C HIS A 152 29.74 -13.45 -0.42
N ARG A 153 30.20 -12.21 -0.28
CA ARG A 153 29.30 -11.05 -0.11
C ARG A 153 28.44 -10.80 -1.35
N VAL A 154 28.96 -11.08 -2.54
CA VAL A 154 28.20 -11.07 -3.80
C VAL A 154 27.05 -12.07 -3.74
N GLU A 155 27.31 -13.33 -3.36
CA GLU A 155 26.27 -14.35 -3.18
C GLU A 155 25.18 -13.93 -2.18
N MET A 156 25.56 -13.30 -1.07
CA MET A 156 24.60 -12.80 -0.07
C MET A 156 23.74 -11.65 -0.61
N ALA A 157 24.32 -10.71 -1.35
CA ALA A 157 23.58 -9.60 -1.96
C ALA A 157 22.55 -10.11 -2.98
N PHE A 158 22.94 -11.06 -3.84
CA PHE A 158 22.01 -11.71 -4.78
C PHE A 158 20.92 -12.49 -4.08
N SER A 159 21.26 -13.27 -3.04
CA SER A 159 20.28 -14.03 -2.27
C SER A 159 19.19 -13.13 -1.68
N GLN A 160 19.59 -11.99 -1.10
CA GLN A 160 18.63 -11.01 -0.57
C GLN A 160 17.71 -10.46 -1.67
N ALA A 161 18.27 -10.05 -2.81
CA ALA A 161 17.49 -9.50 -3.91
C ALA A 161 16.52 -10.53 -4.52
N MET A 162 16.97 -11.76 -4.75
CA MET A 162 16.13 -12.83 -5.31
C MET A 162 14.95 -13.22 -4.39
N MET A 163 15.07 -13.06 -3.07
CA MET A 163 13.96 -13.29 -2.14
C MET A 163 12.95 -12.14 -2.10
N MET A 164 13.41 -10.90 -2.28
CA MET A 164 12.60 -9.70 -2.07
C MET A 164 11.94 -9.19 -3.36
N VAL A 165 12.65 -9.29 -4.49
CA VAL A 165 12.18 -8.79 -5.78
C VAL A 165 11.13 -9.74 -6.35
N SER A 166 9.93 -9.21 -6.57
CA SER A 166 8.77 -9.96 -7.09
C SER A 166 8.34 -9.49 -8.48
N GLU A 167 8.93 -8.41 -8.98
CA GLU A 167 8.69 -7.93 -10.34
C GLU A 167 9.41 -8.87 -11.33
N PRO A 168 8.69 -9.53 -12.26
CA PRO A 168 9.25 -10.57 -13.12
C PRO A 168 10.45 -10.15 -13.99
N LEU A 169 10.38 -8.99 -14.66
CA LEU A 169 11.41 -8.51 -15.57
C LEU A 169 12.66 -8.08 -14.80
N VAL A 170 12.49 -7.48 -13.63
CA VAL A 170 13.61 -7.13 -12.76
C VAL A 170 14.26 -8.38 -12.19
N LEU A 171 13.45 -9.35 -11.74
CA LEU A 171 13.94 -10.62 -11.20
C LEU A 171 14.73 -11.41 -12.26
N GLU A 172 14.19 -11.56 -13.47
CA GLU A 172 14.87 -12.23 -14.58
C GLU A 172 16.24 -11.61 -14.86
N ALA A 173 16.32 -10.28 -14.96
CA ALA A 173 17.58 -9.59 -15.20
C ALA A 173 18.60 -9.77 -14.05
N ILE A 174 18.14 -9.84 -12.79
CA ILE A 174 18.99 -10.14 -11.63
C ILE A 174 19.46 -11.60 -11.67
N SER A 175 18.59 -12.54 -12.02
CA SER A 175 18.93 -13.96 -12.14
C SER A 175 19.96 -14.21 -13.22
N GLU A 176 19.84 -13.57 -14.39
CA GLU A 176 20.87 -13.68 -15.43
C GLU A 176 22.21 -13.11 -14.97
N LEU A 177 22.21 -11.95 -14.30
CA LEU A 177 23.43 -11.37 -13.74
C LEU A 177 24.06 -12.29 -12.67
N TYR A 178 23.23 -12.96 -11.88
CA TYR A 178 23.66 -13.94 -10.89
C TYR A 178 24.35 -15.14 -11.55
N GLU A 179 23.76 -15.71 -12.59
CA GLU A 179 24.35 -16.83 -13.33
C GLU A 179 25.67 -16.45 -14.02
N ASP A 180 25.76 -15.24 -14.57
CA ASP A 180 27.03 -14.70 -15.10
C ASP A 180 28.08 -14.63 -13.98
N THR A 181 27.70 -14.18 -12.78
CA THR A 181 28.63 -14.08 -11.63
C THR A 181 29.05 -15.45 -11.08
N ARG A 182 28.15 -16.43 -11.05
CA ARG A 182 28.47 -17.82 -10.69
C ARG A 182 29.42 -18.46 -11.69
N THR A 183 29.20 -18.21 -12.98
CA THR A 183 30.08 -18.68 -14.05
C THR A 183 31.47 -18.07 -13.88
N LEU A 184 31.55 -16.78 -13.54
CA LEU A 184 32.80 -16.11 -13.22
C LEU A 184 33.53 -16.77 -12.04
N HIS A 185 32.83 -17.04 -10.92
CA HIS A 185 33.42 -17.73 -9.78
C HIS A 185 33.96 -19.11 -10.16
N SER A 186 33.23 -19.85 -11.00
CA SER A 186 33.65 -21.17 -11.47
C SER A 186 34.91 -21.10 -12.34
N LEU A 187 34.98 -20.11 -13.25
CA LEU A 187 36.17 -19.86 -14.07
C LEU A 187 37.38 -19.46 -13.22
N MET A 188 37.20 -18.65 -12.17
CA MET A 188 38.28 -18.30 -11.23
C MET A 188 38.84 -19.53 -10.54
N ILE A 189 37.99 -20.44 -10.06
CA ILE A 189 38.42 -21.67 -9.39
C ILE A 189 39.23 -22.55 -10.36
N SER A 190 38.77 -22.70 -11.61
CA SER A 190 39.51 -23.43 -12.65
C SER A 190 40.86 -22.79 -12.94
N ALA A 191 40.91 -21.48 -13.16
CA ALA A 191 42.15 -20.75 -13.42
C ALA A 191 43.12 -20.84 -12.23
N ALA A 192 42.62 -20.77 -10.99
CA ALA A 192 43.44 -20.94 -9.80
C ALA A 192 44.01 -22.35 -9.69
N ASN A 193 43.23 -23.39 -10.02
CA ASN A 193 43.73 -24.77 -10.06
C ASN A 193 44.81 -24.96 -11.14
N GLU A 194 44.62 -24.40 -12.33
CA GLU A 194 45.63 -24.43 -13.39
C GLU A 194 46.92 -23.72 -12.97
N ALA A 195 46.79 -22.49 -12.46
CA ALA A 195 47.93 -21.66 -12.06
C ALA A 195 48.71 -22.21 -10.87
N VAL A 196 48.01 -22.69 -9.84
CA VAL A 196 48.62 -23.09 -8.56
C VAL A 196 48.97 -24.57 -8.53
N ALA A 197 48.02 -25.45 -8.88
CA ALA A 197 48.23 -26.90 -8.77
C ALA A 197 48.99 -27.46 -9.97
N ALA A 198 48.59 -27.05 -11.18
CA ALA A 198 49.22 -27.50 -12.41
C ALA A 198 50.45 -26.67 -12.82
N GLN A 199 50.63 -25.46 -12.25
CA GLN A 199 51.68 -24.51 -12.65
C GLN A 199 51.66 -24.22 -14.16
N ILE A 200 50.46 -24.02 -14.70
CA ILE A 200 50.20 -23.65 -16.09
C ILE A 200 49.67 -22.22 -16.10
N ASP A 201 50.12 -21.40 -17.06
CA ASP A 201 49.56 -20.06 -17.27
C ASP A 201 48.09 -20.18 -17.73
N PRO A 202 47.11 -19.74 -16.91
CA PRO A 202 45.71 -19.94 -17.22
C PRO A 202 45.23 -19.00 -18.34
N ASP A 203 44.34 -19.49 -19.21
CA ASP A 203 43.65 -18.62 -20.17
C ASP A 203 42.52 -17.84 -19.48
N LEU A 204 42.70 -16.52 -19.37
CA LEU A 204 41.75 -15.62 -18.70
C LEU A 204 40.82 -14.90 -19.68
N THR A 205 40.81 -15.26 -20.97
CA THR A 205 40.03 -14.57 -22.01
C THR A 205 38.53 -14.57 -21.72
N GLU A 206 37.96 -15.73 -21.35
CA GLU A 206 36.53 -15.81 -21.00
C GLU A 206 36.22 -15.09 -19.68
N PHE A 207 37.17 -15.09 -18.75
CA PHE A 207 37.07 -14.36 -17.49
C PHE A 207 36.93 -12.84 -17.72
N ASP A 208 37.81 -12.28 -18.58
CA ASP A 208 37.79 -10.87 -18.97
C ASP A 208 36.48 -10.48 -19.68
N LYS A 209 36.01 -11.32 -20.61
CA LYS A 209 34.74 -11.11 -21.32
C LYS A 209 33.57 -11.06 -20.34
N LEU A 210 33.52 -11.97 -19.38
CA LEU A 210 32.43 -12.05 -18.42
C LEU A 210 32.44 -10.88 -17.44
N MET A 211 33.62 -10.45 -16.96
CA MET A 211 33.75 -9.21 -16.17
C MET A 211 33.30 -7.97 -16.95
N ALA A 212 33.60 -7.89 -18.24
CA ALA A 212 33.10 -6.79 -19.09
C ALA A 212 31.58 -6.84 -19.26
N SER A 213 31.01 -8.04 -19.48
CA SER A 213 29.57 -8.28 -19.57
C SER A 213 28.85 -7.83 -18.30
N ILE A 214 29.26 -8.33 -17.13
CA ILE A 214 28.69 -8.01 -15.81
C ILE A 214 28.66 -6.49 -15.58
N ARG A 215 29.76 -5.79 -15.88
CA ARG A 215 29.83 -4.32 -15.74
C ARG A 215 28.84 -3.59 -16.64
N SER A 216 28.65 -4.06 -17.87
CA SER A 216 27.76 -3.42 -18.84
C SER A 216 26.27 -3.54 -18.45
N ARG A 217 25.88 -4.62 -17.76
CA ARG A 217 24.50 -4.87 -17.30
C ARG A 217 24.00 -3.87 -16.24
N ARG A 218 24.89 -3.15 -15.56
CA ARG A 218 24.49 -2.15 -14.53
C ARG A 218 23.49 -1.14 -15.07
N LYS A 219 23.72 -0.63 -16.29
CA LYS A 219 22.86 0.40 -16.90
C LYS A 219 21.47 -0.16 -17.24
N SER A 220 21.40 -1.35 -17.85
CA SER A 220 20.12 -1.96 -18.23
C SER A 220 19.28 -2.34 -17.02
N ILE A 221 19.87 -2.97 -16.01
CA ILE A 221 19.15 -3.34 -14.78
C ILE A 221 18.69 -2.09 -14.02
N THR A 222 19.50 -1.04 -13.95
CA THR A 222 19.08 0.23 -13.33
C THR A 222 17.91 0.85 -14.08
N ALA A 223 17.88 0.76 -15.42
CA ALA A 223 16.75 1.22 -16.21
C ALA A 223 15.47 0.44 -15.91
N LEU A 224 15.55 -0.91 -15.87
CA LEU A 224 14.42 -1.78 -15.52
C LEU A 224 13.86 -1.47 -14.12
N VAL A 225 14.75 -1.32 -13.12
CA VAL A 225 14.34 -0.95 -11.75
C VAL A 225 13.62 0.39 -11.72
N ARG A 226 14.08 1.38 -12.48
CA ARG A 226 13.44 2.70 -12.56
C ARG A 226 12.06 2.62 -13.20
N GLU A 227 11.95 1.90 -14.30
CA GLU A 227 10.72 1.75 -15.07
C GLU A 227 9.65 0.97 -14.29
N HIS A 228 10.01 -0.19 -13.75
CA HIS A 228 9.05 -1.14 -13.19
C HIS A 228 8.84 -0.99 -11.67
N LEU A 229 9.88 -0.65 -10.90
CA LEU A 229 9.76 -0.51 -9.45
C LEU A 229 9.57 0.94 -9.00
N ALA A 230 10.36 1.87 -9.55
CA ALA A 230 10.27 3.27 -9.13
C ALA A 230 9.13 4.03 -9.83
N VAL A 231 8.61 3.52 -10.96
CA VAL A 231 7.62 4.20 -11.81
C VAL A 231 8.11 5.61 -12.19
N VAL A 232 9.43 5.75 -12.37
CA VAL A 232 10.06 6.98 -12.83
C VAL A 232 10.46 6.75 -14.28
N GLY A 233 9.99 7.63 -15.16
CA GLY A 233 10.34 7.58 -16.57
C GLY A 233 11.86 7.54 -16.83
N PRO A 234 12.28 7.13 -18.03
CA PRO A 234 13.69 7.06 -18.39
C PRO A 234 14.37 8.41 -18.16
N LEU A 235 15.64 8.36 -17.71
CA LEU A 235 16.45 9.56 -17.64
C LEU A 235 16.65 10.09 -19.06
N ASP A 236 15.99 11.20 -19.35
CA ASP A 236 16.18 11.93 -20.60
C ASP A 236 17.52 12.67 -20.54
N TYR A 237 18.59 11.96 -20.90
CA TYR A 237 19.95 12.51 -20.90
C TYR A 237 20.10 13.69 -21.88
N GLU A 238 19.24 13.82 -22.90
CA GLU A 238 19.24 14.96 -23.82
C GLU A 238 18.79 16.25 -23.13
N LYS A 239 17.89 16.15 -22.14
CA LYS A 239 17.51 17.30 -21.31
C LYS A 239 18.62 17.75 -20.36
N PHE A 240 19.45 16.83 -19.87
CA PHE A 240 20.56 17.17 -18.97
C PHE A 240 21.83 17.67 -19.68
N GLY A 241 21.96 17.44 -20.99
CA GLY A 241 23.12 17.89 -21.78
C GLY A 241 23.10 19.36 -22.24
N LYS A 242 21.99 20.10 -22.04
CA LYS A 242 21.85 21.50 -22.53
C LYS A 242 21.79 22.58 -21.44
N SER A 243 21.57 22.21 -20.19
CA SER A 243 21.64 23.15 -19.07
C SER A 243 22.82 22.76 -18.20
N ASP A 244 23.96 23.43 -18.39
CA ASP A 244 25.04 23.39 -17.40
C ASP A 244 24.51 23.99 -16.09
N PRO A 245 24.22 23.20 -15.05
CA PRO A 245 23.67 23.71 -13.79
C PRO A 245 24.72 24.51 -13.01
N LEU A 246 25.98 24.47 -13.45
CA LEU A 246 27.12 25.14 -12.86
C LEU A 246 27.56 26.37 -13.68
N ALA A 247 26.89 26.69 -14.78
CA ALA A 247 27.14 27.94 -15.48
C ALA A 247 26.91 29.10 -14.49
N PRO A 248 27.94 29.92 -14.20
CA PRO A 248 27.79 31.02 -13.26
C PRO A 248 26.69 31.94 -13.78
N LYS A 249 25.68 32.18 -12.94
CA LYS A 249 24.70 33.22 -13.22
C LYS A 249 25.45 34.54 -13.23
N GLU A 250 25.74 35.06 -14.42
CA GLU A 250 26.21 36.43 -14.58
C GLU A 250 25.19 37.35 -13.87
N ARG A 251 25.68 38.07 -12.86
CA ARG A 251 24.93 39.08 -12.12
C ARG A 251 25.05 40.42 -12.82
#